data_AF-A0A952V6S3-F1
#
_entry.id   AF-A0A952V6S3-F1
#
_cell.length_a   1.000
_cell.length_b   1.000
_cell.length_c   1.000
_cell.angle_alpha   90.00
_cell.angle_beta   90.00
_cell.angle_gamma   90.00
#
_symmetry.space_group_name_H-M   'P 1'
#
loop_
_entity.id
_entity.type
_entity.pdbx_description
1 polymer ?
#
loop_
_entity_poly.entity_id
_entity_poly.type
_entity_poly.pdbx_seq_one_letter_code
_entity_poly.pdbx_strand_id
1 'polypeptide(L)'
;MGRRRGDRQKAAAMGAVDAKQLIATMPGLAAALSAEQVQHIQDLLDAAVLNPELKKEADDIYRRSVTSQIGSQVNRDPEIVEKAQRIYDKMILVSEEDYHIRLDVNKLLSADALIPRTDNPDEAAYLNKVRNTIASNGIWLRVTQPYVRDAEDPSSHIKDPRKWKLWLSLGYDGDAIPTKDGKIDRDELLSATMLGAGYYTAVHTGHVQMTLKRELTRLSVEMESVIEEHERLISRHRNAFFGVAEISDFLGGADLPKRSIWNRPRDLYLKALHSNIGGNVLASQAYLVIAAILVQYNAEALAAYAERSGAGAGIAVKVLKVAKTAGQVAEVGLVLTGVGVAVRGVRGGAKVTAEVAERKVRDEMAEKLAHEYAKKNGISAAELSIPKHVPQPKGSIAGNRKGGYSSGAGTGWSKW
;
A
#
# COMPACT_ATOMS: atom_id res chain seq x y z
N MET A 1 -31.38 35.59 -25.18
CA MET A 1 -30.04 35.40 -25.79
C MET A 1 -29.28 36.71 -26.07
N GLY A 2 -29.93 37.85 -26.39
CA GLY A 2 -29.21 39.10 -26.71
C GLY A 2 -28.45 39.78 -25.57
N ARG A 3 -28.96 39.70 -24.32
CA ARG A 3 -28.35 40.37 -23.14
C ARG A 3 -26.96 39.81 -22.80
N ARG A 4 -26.84 38.48 -22.67
CA ARG A 4 -25.56 37.76 -22.41
C ARG A 4 -24.47 38.07 -23.42
N ARG A 5 -24.82 38.28 -24.70
CA ARG A 5 -23.84 38.57 -25.77
C ARG A 5 -23.28 40.00 -25.64
N GLY A 6 -24.12 40.96 -25.24
CA GLY A 6 -23.71 42.34 -24.96
C GLY A 6 -22.88 42.45 -23.67
N ASP A 7 -23.26 41.71 -22.63
CA ASP A 7 -22.53 41.70 -21.36
C ASP A 7 -21.13 41.08 -21.55
N ARG A 8 -21.01 39.99 -22.31
CA ARG A 8 -19.71 39.39 -22.65
C ARG A 8 -18.80 40.34 -23.43
N GLN A 9 -19.32 41.10 -24.39
CA GLN A 9 -18.52 42.07 -25.15
C GLN A 9 -17.96 43.17 -24.24
N LYS A 10 -18.77 43.65 -23.28
CA LYS A 10 -18.32 44.61 -22.28
C LYS A 10 -17.30 44.01 -21.33
N ALA A 11 -17.52 42.80 -20.82
CA ALA A 11 -16.57 42.10 -19.96
C ALA A 11 -15.22 41.89 -20.67
N ALA A 12 -15.25 41.43 -21.92
CA ALA A 12 -14.05 41.23 -22.74
C ALA A 12 -13.28 42.54 -22.96
N ALA A 13 -13.97 43.65 -23.22
CA ALA A 13 -13.35 44.97 -23.34
C ALA A 13 -12.66 45.43 -22.05
N MET A 14 -13.14 44.99 -20.89
CA MET A 14 -12.53 45.27 -19.57
C MET A 14 -11.43 44.27 -19.17
N GLY A 15 -11.14 43.28 -20.02
CA GLY A 15 -10.07 42.31 -19.82
C GLY A 15 -10.51 40.99 -19.16
N ALA A 16 -11.81 40.64 -19.19
CA ALA A 16 -12.27 39.35 -18.70
C ALA A 16 -11.74 38.19 -19.56
N VAL A 17 -11.12 37.21 -18.90
CA VAL A 17 -10.53 36.02 -19.53
C VAL A 17 -11.61 35.20 -20.24
N ASP A 18 -11.25 34.57 -21.37
CA ASP A 18 -12.11 33.59 -22.03
C ASP A 18 -12.02 32.24 -21.32
N ALA A 19 -13.16 31.70 -20.90
CA ALA A 19 -13.26 30.41 -20.22
C ALA A 19 -12.60 29.29 -21.03
N LYS A 20 -12.73 29.30 -22.38
CA LYS A 20 -12.10 28.28 -23.22
C LYS A 20 -10.57 28.35 -23.19
N GLN A 21 -10.01 29.56 -23.16
CA GLN A 21 -8.56 29.76 -23.06
C GLN A 21 -8.05 29.33 -21.68
N LEU A 22 -8.81 29.64 -20.62
CA LEU A 22 -8.47 29.21 -19.26
C LEU A 22 -8.52 27.68 -19.13
N ILE A 23 -9.55 27.02 -19.66
CA ILE A 23 -9.67 25.55 -19.65
C ILE A 23 -8.56 24.90 -20.48
N ALA A 24 -8.13 25.52 -21.59
CA ALA A 24 -7.05 25.00 -22.41
C ALA A 24 -5.69 24.90 -21.67
N THR A 25 -5.54 25.56 -20.52
CA THR A 25 -4.37 25.36 -19.64
C THR A 25 -4.32 23.97 -19.01
N MET A 26 -5.45 23.25 -18.95
CA MET A 26 -5.57 21.87 -18.46
C MET A 26 -6.34 21.02 -19.50
N PRO A 27 -5.67 20.52 -20.56
CA PRO A 27 -6.33 19.95 -21.74
C PRO A 27 -7.28 18.76 -21.45
N GLY A 28 -6.94 17.92 -20.48
CA GLY A 28 -7.73 16.78 -20.04
C GLY A 28 -9.07 17.17 -19.40
N LEU A 29 -9.19 18.39 -18.90
CA LEU A 29 -10.40 18.91 -18.26
C LEU A 29 -11.51 19.23 -19.27
N ALA A 30 -11.15 19.56 -20.52
CA ALA A 30 -12.10 19.92 -21.57
C ALA A 30 -13.08 18.77 -21.89
N ALA A 31 -12.65 17.52 -21.76
CA ALA A 31 -13.50 16.35 -21.97
C ALA A 31 -14.49 16.12 -20.82
N ALA A 32 -14.16 16.57 -19.61
CA ALA A 32 -14.95 16.36 -18.40
C ALA A 32 -16.03 17.43 -18.18
N LEU A 33 -15.90 18.60 -18.83
CA LEU A 33 -16.86 19.69 -18.75
C LEU A 33 -17.96 19.60 -19.82
N SER A 34 -19.19 19.87 -19.40
CA SER A 34 -20.31 20.13 -20.32
C SER A 34 -20.30 21.56 -20.86
N ALA A 35 -20.99 21.81 -21.97
CA ALA A 35 -21.13 23.15 -22.54
C ALA A 35 -21.76 24.15 -21.55
N GLU A 36 -22.69 23.70 -20.72
CA GLU A 36 -23.33 24.52 -19.68
C GLU A 36 -22.34 24.92 -18.59
N GLN A 37 -21.49 23.99 -18.15
CA GLN A 37 -20.44 24.29 -17.17
C GLN A 37 -19.39 25.26 -17.73
N VAL A 38 -19.01 25.13 -19.00
CA VAL A 38 -18.12 26.11 -19.64
C VAL A 38 -18.76 27.49 -19.69
N GLN A 39 -20.05 27.57 -19.99
CA GLN A 39 -20.77 28.85 -19.97
C GLN A 39 -20.88 29.41 -18.55
N HIS A 40 -21.11 28.57 -17.54
CA HIS A 40 -21.14 28.99 -16.15
C HIS A 40 -19.80 29.56 -15.69
N ILE A 41 -18.68 28.92 -16.07
CA ILE A 41 -17.33 29.48 -15.87
C ILE A 41 -17.21 30.84 -16.55
N GLN A 42 -17.69 30.99 -17.80
CA GLN A 42 -17.64 32.27 -18.48
C GLN A 42 -18.43 33.36 -17.74
N ASP A 43 -19.62 33.03 -17.24
CA ASP A 43 -20.46 33.96 -16.49
C ASP A 43 -19.77 34.42 -15.19
N LEU A 44 -19.03 33.52 -14.50
CA LEU A 44 -18.18 33.85 -13.34
C LEU A 44 -17.03 34.80 -13.69
N LEU A 45 -16.30 34.50 -14.78
CA LEU A 45 -15.19 35.33 -15.23
C LEU A 45 -15.66 36.73 -15.63
N ASP A 46 -16.81 36.82 -16.30
CA ASP A 46 -17.42 38.08 -16.70
C ASP A 46 -17.93 38.87 -15.49
N ALA A 47 -18.58 38.19 -14.53
CA ALA A 47 -19.10 38.78 -13.31
C ALA A 47 -18.00 39.45 -12.48
N ALA A 48 -16.82 38.84 -12.38
CA ALA A 48 -15.71 39.40 -11.60
C ALA A 48 -15.22 40.76 -12.11
N VAL A 49 -15.40 41.06 -13.40
CA VAL A 49 -15.00 42.34 -13.99
C VAL A 49 -16.18 43.31 -14.09
N LEU A 50 -17.37 42.81 -14.46
CA LEU A 50 -18.58 43.64 -14.61
C LEU A 50 -19.18 44.09 -13.28
N ASN A 51 -19.33 43.19 -12.30
CA ASN A 51 -20.06 43.48 -11.08
C ASN A 51 -19.41 44.60 -10.25
N PRO A 52 -18.07 44.69 -10.10
CA PRO A 52 -17.46 45.80 -9.36
C PRO A 52 -17.75 47.16 -9.99
N GLU A 53 -17.70 47.27 -11.32
CA GLU A 53 -17.96 48.53 -12.04
C GLU A 53 -19.45 48.92 -11.99
N LEU A 54 -20.35 47.95 -12.21
CA LEU A 54 -21.79 48.16 -12.06
C LEU A 54 -22.16 48.58 -10.63
N LYS A 55 -21.50 47.99 -9.63
CA LYS A 55 -21.70 48.35 -8.23
C LYS A 55 -21.23 49.78 -7.95
N LYS A 56 -20.06 50.20 -8.45
CA LYS A 56 -19.60 51.59 -8.32
C LYS A 56 -20.58 52.57 -8.98
N GLU A 57 -21.03 52.27 -10.20
CA GLU A 57 -22.00 53.12 -10.92
C GLU A 57 -23.33 53.23 -10.14
N ALA A 58 -23.85 52.09 -9.64
CA ALA A 58 -25.05 52.06 -8.83
C ALA A 58 -24.89 52.83 -7.51
N ASP A 59 -23.77 52.62 -6.81
CA ASP A 59 -23.45 53.30 -5.54
C ASP A 59 -23.32 54.82 -5.75
N ASP A 60 -22.69 55.27 -6.85
CA ASP A 60 -22.54 56.68 -7.18
C ASP A 60 -23.89 57.34 -7.49
N ILE A 61 -24.76 56.67 -8.24
CA ILE A 61 -26.12 57.13 -8.51
C ILE A 61 -26.94 57.14 -7.22
N TYR A 62 -26.80 56.10 -6.40
CA TYR A 62 -27.50 56.01 -5.12
C TYR A 62 -27.05 57.11 -4.14
N ARG A 63 -25.76 57.47 -4.11
CA ARG A 63 -25.26 58.61 -3.32
C ARG A 63 -25.84 59.95 -3.81
N ARG A 64 -26.04 60.11 -5.12
CA ARG A 64 -26.67 61.31 -5.70
C ARG A 64 -28.17 61.40 -5.43
N SER A 65 -28.81 60.32 -4.99
CA SER A 65 -30.24 60.34 -4.64
C SER A 65 -30.56 61.17 -3.39
N VAL A 66 -29.56 61.53 -2.58
CA VAL A 66 -29.76 62.27 -1.34
C VAL A 66 -30.22 63.70 -1.63
N THR A 67 -31.46 64.03 -1.28
CA THR A 67 -32.06 65.36 -1.49
C THR A 67 -31.99 66.23 -0.24
N SER A 68 -32.08 65.63 0.95
CA SER A 68 -31.81 66.31 2.22
C SER A 68 -31.38 65.32 3.30
N GLN A 69 -30.51 65.75 4.21
CA GLN A 69 -30.08 64.96 5.36
C GLN A 69 -30.31 65.76 6.65
N ILE A 70 -31.11 65.22 7.57
CA ILE A 70 -31.34 65.80 8.91
C ILE A 70 -30.99 64.71 9.93
N GLY A 71 -29.85 64.86 10.59
CA GLY A 71 -29.33 63.84 11.51
C GLY A 71 -29.09 62.50 10.81
N SER A 72 -29.74 61.43 11.29
CA SER A 72 -29.69 60.08 10.72
C SER A 72 -30.74 59.81 9.63
N GLN A 73 -31.67 60.74 9.39
CA GLN A 73 -32.65 60.61 8.31
C GLN A 73 -32.11 61.21 7.02
N VAL A 74 -32.10 60.38 5.98
CA VAL A 74 -31.68 60.72 4.63
C VAL A 74 -32.91 60.64 3.74
N ASN A 75 -33.45 61.79 3.32
CA ASN A 75 -34.46 61.83 2.28
C ASN A 75 -33.78 61.57 0.94
N ARG A 76 -34.32 60.62 0.19
CA ARG A 76 -33.81 60.21 -1.11
C ARG A 76 -34.88 60.39 -2.17
N ASP A 77 -34.46 60.79 -3.36
CA ASP A 77 -35.30 60.80 -4.54
C ASP A 77 -35.63 59.35 -4.97
N PRO A 78 -36.91 58.93 -4.96
CA PRO A 78 -37.31 57.58 -5.32
C PRO A 78 -36.97 57.21 -6.78
N GLU A 79 -36.97 58.17 -7.72
CA GLU A 79 -36.65 57.88 -9.12
C GLU A 79 -35.17 57.56 -9.32
N ILE A 80 -34.30 58.24 -8.58
CA ILE A 80 -32.85 58.00 -8.60
C ILE A 80 -32.52 56.68 -7.90
N VAL A 81 -33.25 56.33 -6.83
CA VAL A 81 -33.14 55.02 -6.17
C VAL A 81 -33.56 53.89 -7.10
N GLU A 82 -34.69 54.02 -7.80
CA GLU A 82 -35.10 53.02 -8.81
C GLU A 82 -34.06 52.88 -9.93
N LYS A 83 -33.45 53.98 -10.36
CA LYS A 83 -32.41 53.95 -11.39
C LYS A 83 -31.16 53.19 -10.93
N ALA A 84 -30.75 53.36 -9.67
CA ALA A 84 -29.68 52.58 -9.06
C ALA A 84 -30.06 51.09 -8.96
N GLN A 85 -31.30 50.78 -8.56
CA GLN A 85 -31.80 49.41 -8.49
C GLN A 85 -31.78 48.71 -9.85
N ARG A 86 -32.19 49.39 -10.93
CA ARG A 86 -32.11 48.86 -12.30
C ARG A 86 -30.68 48.56 -12.76
N ILE A 87 -29.66 49.13 -12.11
CA ILE A 87 -28.24 48.82 -12.38
C ILE A 87 -27.80 47.61 -11.57
N TYR A 88 -28.20 47.50 -10.30
CA TYR A 88 -27.99 46.28 -9.52
C TYR A 88 -28.64 45.05 -10.18
N ASP A 89 -29.83 45.20 -10.76
CA ASP A 89 -30.52 44.12 -11.49
C ASP A 89 -29.79 43.66 -12.77
N LYS A 90 -28.76 44.40 -13.22
CA LYS A 90 -27.89 44.00 -14.34
C LYS A 90 -26.67 43.21 -13.88
N MET A 91 -26.38 43.15 -12.58
CA MET A 91 -25.27 42.36 -12.06
C MET A 91 -25.53 40.87 -12.26
N ILE A 92 -24.45 40.14 -12.52
CA ILE A 92 -24.51 38.68 -12.60
C ILE A 92 -24.48 38.16 -11.17
N LEU A 93 -25.52 37.42 -10.76
CA LEU A 93 -25.57 36.80 -9.43
C LEU A 93 -24.51 35.70 -9.37
N VAL A 94 -23.57 35.86 -8.44
CA VAL A 94 -22.50 34.89 -8.17
C VAL A 94 -22.45 34.63 -6.68
N SER A 95 -22.51 33.36 -6.32
CA SER A 95 -22.37 32.83 -4.96
C SER A 95 -21.01 32.14 -4.79
N GLU A 96 -20.66 31.75 -3.56
CA GLU A 96 -19.44 30.97 -3.31
C GLU A 96 -19.50 29.56 -3.94
N GLU A 97 -20.71 28.99 -4.06
CA GLU A 97 -20.93 27.66 -4.64
C GLU A 97 -20.60 27.62 -6.13
N ASP A 98 -20.84 28.72 -6.85
CA ASP A 98 -20.59 28.80 -8.29
C ASP A 98 -19.09 28.60 -8.62
N TYR A 99 -18.18 28.98 -7.72
CA TYR A 99 -16.74 28.74 -7.89
C TYR A 99 -16.34 27.25 -7.84
N HIS A 100 -17.28 26.35 -7.48
CA HIS A 100 -17.08 24.92 -7.32
C HIS A 100 -17.95 24.14 -8.31
N ILE A 101 -17.32 23.53 -9.31
CA ILE A 101 -18.03 22.81 -10.36
C ILE A 101 -17.76 21.32 -10.22
N ARG A 102 -18.80 20.53 -9.94
CA ARG A 102 -18.69 19.08 -9.88
C ARG A 102 -18.41 18.51 -11.27
N LEU A 103 -17.37 17.69 -11.40
CA LEU A 103 -16.96 17.09 -12.66
C LEU A 103 -17.40 15.63 -12.80
N ASP A 104 -17.48 15.17 -14.04
CA ASP A 104 -17.64 13.74 -14.34
C ASP A 104 -16.31 13.01 -14.15
N VAL A 105 -16.24 12.26 -13.05
CA VAL A 105 -15.07 11.49 -12.62
C VAL A 105 -14.63 10.49 -13.69
N ASN A 106 -15.56 9.85 -14.41
CA ASN A 106 -15.24 8.79 -15.37
C ASN A 106 -14.47 9.31 -16.58
N LYS A 107 -14.58 10.61 -16.87
CA LYS A 107 -13.87 11.26 -17.98
C LYS A 107 -12.51 11.83 -17.58
N LEU A 108 -12.27 11.95 -16.27
CA LEU A 108 -11.03 12.49 -15.70
C LEU A 108 -10.02 11.40 -15.36
N LEU A 109 -10.49 10.27 -14.82
CA LEU A 109 -9.62 9.18 -14.37
C LEU A 109 -8.99 8.46 -15.56
N SER A 110 -7.69 8.17 -15.46
CA SER A 110 -7.04 7.22 -16.37
C SER A 110 -7.58 5.80 -16.13
N ALA A 111 -7.50 4.95 -17.16
CA ALA A 111 -7.99 3.58 -17.07
C ALA A 111 -7.27 2.76 -15.98
N ASP A 112 -6.03 3.10 -15.67
CA ASP A 112 -5.18 2.47 -14.66
C ASP A 112 -5.21 3.14 -13.29
N ALA A 113 -5.93 4.27 -13.13
CA ALA A 113 -5.89 5.09 -11.90
C ALA A 113 -6.27 4.31 -10.63
N LEU A 114 -7.18 3.35 -10.75
CA LEU A 114 -7.70 2.54 -9.63
C LEU A 114 -7.36 1.05 -9.74
N ILE A 115 -6.36 0.71 -10.57
CA ILE A 115 -5.88 -0.66 -10.72
C ILE A 115 -4.68 -0.87 -9.77
N PRO A 116 -4.69 -1.94 -8.94
CA PRO A 116 -3.52 -2.29 -8.11
C PRO A 116 -2.29 -2.54 -8.99
N ARG A 117 -1.13 -2.01 -8.58
CA ARG A 117 0.15 -2.21 -9.29
C ARG A 117 0.99 -3.29 -8.61
N THR A 118 0.76 -3.50 -7.31
CA THR A 118 1.39 -4.56 -6.54
C THR A 118 0.41 -5.70 -6.34
N ASP A 119 0.93 -6.83 -5.86
CA ASP A 119 0.14 -7.98 -5.45
C ASP A 119 -0.22 -7.94 -3.95
N ASN A 120 0.01 -6.81 -3.28
CA ASN A 120 -0.38 -6.62 -1.90
C ASN A 120 -1.91 -6.53 -1.79
N PRO A 121 -2.57 -7.44 -1.04
CA PRO A 121 -4.02 -7.40 -0.88
C PRO A 121 -4.53 -6.11 -0.19
N ASP A 122 -3.70 -5.48 0.66
CA ASP A 122 -4.05 -4.23 1.32
C ASP A 122 -4.20 -3.08 0.29
N GLU A 123 -3.45 -3.12 -0.82
CA GLU A 123 -3.54 -2.14 -1.91
C GLU A 123 -4.90 -2.22 -2.61
N ALA A 124 -5.34 -3.43 -2.98
CA ALA A 124 -6.62 -3.63 -3.62
C ALA A 124 -7.78 -3.20 -2.72
N ALA A 125 -7.72 -3.52 -1.42
CA ALA A 125 -8.70 -3.09 -0.45
C ALA A 125 -8.74 -1.56 -0.31
N TYR A 126 -7.56 -0.91 -0.26
CA TYR A 126 -7.46 0.53 -0.16
C TYR A 126 -7.99 1.24 -1.42
N LEU A 127 -7.65 0.75 -2.62
CA LEU A 127 -8.15 1.32 -3.88
C LEU A 127 -9.68 1.19 -4.03
N ASN A 128 -10.29 0.14 -3.48
CA ASN A 128 -11.74 0.04 -3.37
C ASN A 128 -12.32 1.10 -2.43
N LYS A 129 -11.67 1.37 -1.28
CA LYS A 129 -12.07 2.46 -0.39
C LYS A 129 -11.96 3.82 -1.09
N VAL A 130 -10.89 4.06 -1.83
CA VAL A 130 -10.70 5.25 -2.66
C VAL A 130 -11.84 5.40 -3.67
N ARG A 131 -12.22 4.33 -4.38
CA ARG A 131 -13.37 4.34 -5.30
C ARG A 131 -14.66 4.80 -4.61
N ASN A 132 -14.92 4.30 -3.40
CA ASN A 132 -16.09 4.70 -2.63
C ASN A 132 -16.03 6.17 -2.20
N THR A 133 -14.86 6.66 -1.78
CA THR A 133 -14.65 8.07 -1.41
C THR A 133 -14.84 9.00 -2.61
N ILE A 134 -14.36 8.63 -3.79
CA ILE A 134 -14.57 9.39 -5.02
C ILE A 134 -16.05 9.38 -5.39
N ALA A 135 -16.74 8.24 -5.27
CA ALA A 135 -18.17 8.14 -5.55
C ALA A 135 -19.02 8.99 -4.59
N SER A 136 -18.66 9.04 -3.30
CA SER A 136 -19.40 9.82 -2.30
C SER A 136 -19.14 11.32 -2.42
N ASN A 137 -17.87 11.72 -2.54
CA ASN A 137 -17.49 13.14 -2.43
C ASN A 137 -17.42 13.82 -3.80
N GLY A 138 -17.19 13.07 -4.87
CA GLY A 138 -16.96 13.60 -6.22
C GLY A 138 -15.60 14.30 -6.37
N ILE A 139 -15.27 14.64 -7.61
CA ILE A 139 -14.13 15.50 -7.95
C ILE A 139 -14.70 16.83 -8.43
N TRP A 140 -14.12 17.91 -7.91
CA TRP A 140 -14.61 19.27 -8.14
C TRP A 140 -13.52 20.10 -8.81
N LEU A 141 -13.92 20.93 -9.78
CA LEU A 141 -13.10 21.99 -10.30
C LEU A 141 -13.32 23.22 -9.44
N ARG A 142 -12.22 23.79 -8.92
CA ARG A 142 -12.24 25.10 -8.29
C ARG A 142 -11.70 26.13 -9.25
N VAL A 143 -12.52 27.15 -9.45
CA VAL A 143 -12.18 28.34 -10.23
C VAL A 143 -11.91 29.43 -9.21
N THR A 144 -10.70 29.99 -9.15
CA THR A 144 -10.40 31.01 -8.13
C THR A 144 -9.40 32.04 -8.62
N GLN A 145 -9.40 33.21 -7.97
CA GLN A 145 -8.47 34.29 -8.24
C GLN A 145 -7.28 34.18 -7.28
N PRO A 146 -6.04 34.12 -7.77
CA PRO A 146 -4.88 34.15 -6.89
C PRO A 146 -4.79 35.52 -6.21
N TYR A 147 -4.30 35.52 -4.97
CA TYR A 147 -3.91 36.75 -4.30
C TYR A 147 -2.65 37.31 -4.97
N VAL A 148 -2.75 38.55 -5.43
CA VAL A 148 -1.63 39.29 -6.04
C VAL A 148 -1.32 40.46 -5.12
N ARG A 149 -0.04 40.83 -4.99
CA ARG A 149 0.33 42.05 -4.28
C ARG A 149 -0.31 43.24 -4.96
N ASP A 150 -0.88 44.14 -4.15
CA ASP A 150 -1.38 45.39 -4.66
C ASP A 150 -0.20 46.24 -5.15
N ALA A 151 -0.35 46.85 -6.33
CA ALA A 151 0.65 47.71 -6.93
C ALA A 151 0.69 49.08 -6.22
N GLU A 152 -0.44 49.51 -5.63
CA GLU A 152 -0.57 50.78 -4.92
C GLU A 152 -0.18 50.65 -3.44
N ASP A 153 -0.41 49.47 -2.84
CA ASP A 153 0.03 49.14 -1.48
C ASP A 153 0.73 47.76 -1.44
N PRO A 154 2.08 47.73 -1.56
CA PRO A 154 2.85 46.49 -1.54
C PRO A 154 2.73 45.65 -0.27
N SER A 155 2.17 46.20 0.81
CA SER A 155 1.91 45.48 2.07
C SER A 155 0.59 44.70 2.05
N SER A 156 -0.29 44.99 1.10
CA SER A 156 -1.59 44.36 0.95
C SER A 156 -1.62 43.36 -0.23
N HIS A 157 -2.55 42.40 -0.16
CA HIS A 157 -2.81 41.46 -1.24
C HIS A 157 -4.28 41.58 -1.66
N ILE A 158 -4.50 41.73 -2.95
CA ILE A 158 -5.83 41.87 -3.55
C ILE A 158 -6.08 40.73 -4.54
N LYS A 159 -7.35 40.42 -4.76
CA LYS A 159 -7.75 39.49 -5.83
C LYS A 159 -7.85 40.28 -7.14
N ASP A 160 -7.02 39.94 -8.10
CA ASP A 160 -7.05 40.55 -9.44
C ASP A 160 -8.19 39.89 -10.26
N PRO A 161 -9.22 40.63 -10.69
CA PRO A 161 -10.36 40.06 -11.41
C PRO A 161 -9.99 39.52 -12.80
N ARG A 162 -8.79 39.84 -13.30
CA ARG A 162 -8.26 39.39 -14.59
C ARG A 162 -7.39 38.15 -14.49
N LYS A 163 -7.00 37.73 -13.29
CA LYS A 163 -6.14 36.54 -13.09
C LYS A 163 -6.95 35.43 -12.44
N TRP A 164 -6.84 34.25 -13.03
CA TRP A 164 -7.61 33.08 -12.61
C TRP A 164 -6.74 31.85 -12.60
N LYS A 165 -7.05 30.93 -11.68
CA LYS A 165 -6.42 29.63 -11.55
C LYS A 165 -7.49 28.56 -11.45
N LEU A 166 -7.27 27.47 -12.18
CA LEU A 166 -8.04 26.24 -12.09
C LEU A 166 -7.25 25.22 -11.28
N TRP A 167 -7.93 24.46 -10.45
CA TRP A 167 -7.37 23.27 -9.81
C TRP A 167 -8.47 22.29 -9.43
N LEU A 168 -8.10 21.02 -9.31
CA LEU A 168 -9.02 19.94 -8.97
C LEU A 168 -8.96 19.67 -7.47
N SER A 169 -10.11 19.41 -6.85
CA SER A 169 -10.22 19.00 -5.45
C SER A 169 -11.03 17.72 -5.29
N LEU A 170 -10.65 16.91 -4.30
CA LEU A 170 -11.42 15.74 -3.89
C LEU A 170 -12.51 16.16 -2.90
N GLY A 171 -13.76 16.24 -3.35
CA GLY A 171 -14.86 16.85 -2.59
C GLY A 171 -14.88 18.37 -2.71
N TYR A 172 -15.98 18.95 -2.20
CA TYR A 172 -16.28 20.38 -2.30
C TYR A 172 -15.15 21.23 -1.68
N ASP A 173 -14.83 20.99 -0.41
CA ASP A 173 -13.76 21.69 0.34
C ASP A 173 -12.45 20.89 0.52
N GLY A 174 -12.28 19.77 -0.19
CA GLY A 174 -11.11 18.91 0.01
C GLY A 174 -9.79 19.38 -0.61
N ASP A 175 -8.79 18.52 -0.46
CA ASP A 175 -7.40 18.79 -0.88
C ASP A 175 -7.25 18.93 -2.39
N ALA A 176 -6.21 19.70 -2.78
CA ALA A 176 -5.80 19.84 -4.16
C ALA A 176 -5.26 18.53 -4.71
N ILE A 177 -5.73 18.15 -5.90
CA ILE A 177 -5.15 17.06 -6.69
C ILE A 177 -4.12 17.70 -7.64
N PRO A 178 -2.81 17.47 -7.45
CA PRO A 178 -1.77 18.10 -8.22
C PRO A 178 -1.69 17.45 -9.61
N THR A 179 -2.52 17.94 -10.54
CA THR A 179 -2.50 17.51 -11.95
C THR A 179 -1.97 18.62 -12.84
N LYS A 180 -1.18 18.25 -13.86
CA LYS A 180 -0.69 19.22 -14.87
C LYS A 180 -1.70 19.39 -15.99
N ASP A 181 -2.23 18.27 -16.47
CA ASP A 181 -3.05 18.25 -17.69
C ASP A 181 -4.55 18.11 -17.38
N GLY A 182 -4.94 17.93 -16.11
CA GLY A 182 -6.33 17.74 -15.69
C GLY A 182 -6.90 16.34 -15.91
N LYS A 183 -6.13 15.42 -16.51
CA LYS A 183 -6.33 13.99 -16.28
C LYS A 183 -5.79 13.64 -14.91
N ILE A 184 -6.40 12.65 -14.27
CA ILE A 184 -5.97 12.15 -12.97
C ILE A 184 -5.52 10.72 -13.15
N ASP A 185 -4.20 10.52 -13.09
CA ASP A 185 -3.63 9.21 -12.92
C ASP A 185 -3.64 8.78 -11.44
N ARG A 186 -3.16 7.56 -11.20
CA ARG A 186 -3.08 7.02 -9.84
C ARG A 186 -2.17 7.84 -8.93
N ASP A 187 -0.99 8.21 -9.43
CA ASP A 187 0.05 8.81 -8.61
C ASP A 187 -0.35 10.24 -8.24
N GLU A 188 -1.02 10.97 -9.14
CA GLU A 188 -1.67 12.26 -8.90
C GLU A 188 -2.80 12.13 -7.87
N LEU A 189 -3.63 11.08 -7.99
CA LEU A 189 -4.73 10.84 -7.06
C LEU A 189 -4.23 10.51 -5.64
N LEU A 190 -3.19 9.70 -5.54
CA LEU A 190 -2.54 9.36 -4.27
C LEU A 190 -1.62 10.48 -3.77
N SER A 191 -1.28 11.47 -4.59
CA SER A 191 -0.56 12.67 -4.13
C SER A 191 -1.44 13.62 -3.34
N ALA A 192 -2.78 13.50 -3.42
CA ALA A 192 -3.68 14.22 -2.55
C ALA A 192 -3.46 13.79 -1.09
N THR A 193 -3.28 14.74 -0.16
CA THR A 193 -2.84 14.46 1.21
C THR A 193 -3.70 13.41 1.91
N MET A 194 -5.03 13.53 1.84
CA MET A 194 -5.94 12.55 2.44
C MET A 194 -5.75 11.12 1.89
N LEU A 195 -5.53 10.96 0.58
CA LEU A 195 -5.42 9.65 -0.05
C LEU A 195 -3.99 9.09 0.04
N GLY A 196 -2.97 9.93 -0.09
CA GLY A 196 -1.57 9.52 0.03
C GLY A 196 -1.21 9.04 1.43
N ALA A 197 -1.60 9.80 2.46
CA ALA A 197 -1.38 9.39 3.85
C ALA A 197 -2.13 8.09 4.18
N GLY A 198 -3.37 7.96 3.68
CA GLY A 198 -4.14 6.73 3.81
C GLY A 198 -3.50 5.54 3.09
N TYR A 199 -2.97 5.75 1.89
CA TYR A 199 -2.28 4.71 1.12
C TYR A 199 -1.01 4.24 1.81
N TYR A 200 -0.19 5.18 2.31
CA TYR A 200 1.01 4.85 3.05
C TYR A 200 0.68 4.02 4.30
N THR A 201 -0.29 4.49 5.10
CA THR A 201 -0.69 3.81 6.33
C THR A 201 -1.29 2.42 6.09
N ALA A 202 -2.15 2.29 5.08
CA ALA A 202 -2.86 1.06 4.77
C ALA A 202 -2.01 0.04 4.00
N VAL A 203 -1.10 0.48 3.12
CA VAL A 203 -0.38 -0.42 2.19
C VAL A 203 1.10 -0.53 2.54
N HIS A 204 1.83 0.59 2.67
CA HIS A 204 3.28 0.57 2.94
C HIS A 204 3.62 0.19 4.38
N THR A 205 2.80 0.63 5.33
CA THR A 205 2.84 0.23 6.74
C THR A 205 1.61 -0.60 7.13
N GLY A 206 0.95 -1.19 6.13
CA GLY A 206 -0.22 -2.03 6.30
C GLY A 206 0.02 -3.26 7.16
N HIS A 207 -1.06 -3.90 7.58
CA HIS A 207 -0.99 -5.10 8.40
C HIS A 207 -0.17 -6.20 7.71
N VAL A 208 -0.39 -6.42 6.42
CA VAL A 208 0.30 -7.48 5.68
C VAL A 208 1.79 -7.16 5.55
N GLN A 209 2.13 -5.93 5.16
CA GLN A 209 3.52 -5.52 4.96
C GLN A 209 4.33 -5.52 6.25
N MET A 210 3.74 -5.04 7.36
CA MET A 210 4.40 -5.00 8.66
C MET A 210 4.55 -6.40 9.26
N THR A 211 3.55 -7.26 9.09
CA THR A 211 3.63 -8.66 9.55
C THR A 211 4.70 -9.41 8.76
N LEU A 212 4.72 -9.27 7.43
CA LEU A 212 5.73 -9.90 6.58
C LEU A 212 7.14 -9.45 6.95
N LYS A 213 7.37 -8.14 7.14
CA LYS A 213 8.66 -7.60 7.59
C LYS A 213 9.09 -8.19 8.93
N ARG A 214 8.16 -8.29 9.89
CA ARG A 214 8.43 -8.87 11.21
C ARG A 214 8.84 -10.34 11.10
N GLU A 215 8.12 -11.13 10.32
CA GLU A 215 8.41 -12.55 10.15
C GLU A 215 9.71 -12.82 9.36
N LEU A 216 10.04 -11.98 8.38
CA LEU A 216 11.36 -12.00 7.72
C LEU A 216 12.48 -11.77 8.73
N THR A 217 12.39 -10.72 9.54
CA THR A 217 13.40 -10.44 10.59
C THR A 217 13.49 -11.57 11.60
N ARG A 218 12.33 -12.11 12.02
CA ARG A 218 12.26 -13.20 12.99
C ARG A 218 12.94 -14.47 12.47
N LEU A 219 12.69 -14.85 11.21
CA LEU A 219 13.35 -16.01 10.61
C LEU A 219 14.86 -15.79 10.47
N SER A 220 15.30 -14.59 10.09
CA SER A 220 16.72 -14.25 9.96
C SER A 220 17.49 -14.50 11.26
N VAL A 221 16.98 -13.96 12.37
CA VAL A 221 17.62 -14.07 13.69
C VAL A 221 17.72 -15.53 14.14
N GLU A 222 16.65 -16.29 13.94
CA GLU A 222 16.59 -17.70 14.34
C GLU A 222 17.49 -18.58 13.44
N MET A 223 17.52 -18.29 12.13
CA MET A 223 18.39 -18.98 11.18
C MET A 223 19.87 -18.72 11.47
N GLU A 224 20.25 -17.48 11.79
CA GLU A 224 21.62 -17.16 12.21
C GLU A 224 21.98 -17.87 13.52
N SER A 225 21.08 -17.84 14.51
CA SER A 225 21.30 -18.49 15.80
C SER A 225 21.51 -20.01 15.68
N VAL A 226 20.71 -20.70 14.85
CA VAL A 226 20.84 -22.15 14.67
C VAL A 226 22.08 -22.53 13.85
N ILE A 227 22.48 -21.69 12.89
CA ILE A 227 23.73 -21.87 12.14
C ILE A 227 24.93 -21.77 13.09
N GLU A 228 24.93 -20.79 14.00
CA GLU A 228 25.99 -20.63 14.99
C GLU A 228 26.08 -21.84 15.94
N GLU A 229 24.93 -22.32 16.46
CA GLU A 229 24.93 -23.53 17.30
C GLU A 229 25.37 -24.79 16.52
N HIS A 230 25.03 -24.88 15.22
CA HIS A 230 25.53 -25.94 14.36
C HIS A 230 27.06 -25.85 14.17
N GLU A 231 27.63 -24.65 13.99
CA GLU A 231 29.08 -24.45 13.90
C GLU A 231 29.80 -24.85 15.20
N ARG A 232 29.19 -24.56 16.35
CA ARG A 232 29.71 -25.00 17.65
C ARG A 232 29.70 -26.53 17.76
N LEU A 233 28.63 -27.19 17.29
CA LEU A 233 28.56 -28.66 17.25
C LEU A 233 29.61 -29.27 16.31
N ILE A 234 29.81 -28.71 15.12
CA ILE A 234 30.86 -29.15 14.18
C ILE A 234 32.25 -28.98 14.82
N SER A 235 32.49 -27.85 15.47
CA SER A 235 33.78 -27.57 16.13
C SER A 235 34.04 -28.53 17.29
N ARG A 236 33.02 -28.82 18.10
CA ARG A 236 33.12 -29.82 19.18
C ARG A 236 33.38 -31.23 18.64
N HIS A 237 32.68 -31.62 17.58
CA HIS A 237 32.86 -32.91 16.93
C HIS A 237 34.28 -33.05 16.36
N ARG A 238 34.83 -32.01 15.71
CA ARG A 238 36.20 -31.99 15.20
C ARG A 238 37.28 -31.99 16.29
N ASN A 239 37.02 -31.35 17.42
CA ASN A 239 37.97 -31.20 18.52
C ASN A 239 37.89 -32.33 19.56
N ALA A 240 36.89 -33.20 19.48
CA ALA A 240 36.80 -34.40 20.31
C ALA A 240 37.91 -35.38 19.88
N PHE A 241 38.73 -35.82 20.85
CA PHE A 241 39.90 -36.69 20.64
C PHE A 241 39.57 -37.88 19.70
N PHE A 242 40.47 -38.15 18.74
CA PHE A 242 40.46 -39.32 17.84
C PHE A 242 40.19 -40.59 18.68
N GLY A 243 38.98 -41.14 18.60
CA GLY A 243 38.50 -42.28 19.38
C GLY A 243 37.21 -42.02 20.17
N VAL A 244 36.99 -40.85 20.77
CA VAL A 244 35.76 -40.55 21.54
C VAL A 244 34.63 -40.07 20.63
N ALA A 245 34.94 -39.28 19.60
CA ALA A 245 33.95 -38.88 18.59
C ALA A 245 33.43 -40.08 17.79
N GLU A 246 34.34 -40.97 17.37
CA GLU A 246 33.98 -42.21 16.68
C GLU A 246 33.18 -43.15 17.59
N ILE A 247 33.56 -43.34 18.85
CA ILE A 247 32.81 -44.19 19.79
C ILE A 247 31.45 -43.55 20.16
N SER A 248 31.36 -42.22 20.29
CA SER A 248 30.10 -41.50 20.57
C SER A 248 29.13 -41.54 19.40
N ASP A 249 29.62 -41.36 18.17
CA ASP A 249 28.79 -41.48 16.96
C ASP A 249 28.46 -42.94 16.63
N PHE A 250 29.35 -43.87 16.96
CA PHE A 250 29.13 -45.31 16.82
C PHE A 250 28.19 -45.89 17.90
N LEU A 251 28.19 -45.34 19.13
CA LEU A 251 27.25 -45.72 20.20
C LEU A 251 25.91 -44.98 20.09
N GLY A 252 25.87 -43.75 19.53
CA GLY A 252 24.67 -42.92 19.35
C GLY A 252 23.99 -43.05 17.98
N GLY A 253 24.70 -43.54 16.96
CA GLY A 253 24.18 -43.94 15.66
C GLY A 253 23.58 -42.83 14.80
N ALA A 254 24.07 -41.58 14.88
CA ALA A 254 23.55 -40.47 14.08
C ALA A 254 24.68 -39.68 13.41
N ASP A 255 24.62 -39.56 12.07
CA ASP A 255 25.53 -38.71 11.31
C ASP A 255 25.26 -37.22 11.58
N LEU A 256 26.31 -36.45 11.87
CA LEU A 256 26.22 -34.99 11.96
C LEU A 256 25.79 -34.40 10.62
N PRO A 257 24.68 -33.63 10.55
CA PRO A 257 24.27 -32.99 9.30
C PRO A 257 25.35 -32.07 8.72
N LYS A 258 25.52 -32.05 7.41
CA LYS A 258 26.46 -31.12 6.77
C LYS A 258 25.97 -29.68 6.92
N ARG A 259 26.88 -28.72 7.06
CA ARG A 259 26.55 -27.28 7.07
C ARG A 259 25.72 -26.83 5.85
N SER A 260 25.89 -27.50 4.72
CA SER A 260 25.18 -27.20 3.46
C SER A 260 23.66 -27.35 3.53
N ILE A 261 23.10 -28.00 4.57
CA ILE A 261 21.63 -28.06 4.77
C ILE A 261 21.00 -26.66 4.83
N TRP A 262 21.76 -25.66 5.28
CA TRP A 262 21.30 -24.28 5.43
C TRP A 262 21.32 -23.46 4.13
N ASN A 263 21.95 -23.94 3.05
CA ASN A 263 22.10 -23.15 1.81
C ASN A 263 20.74 -22.86 1.17
N ARG A 264 19.93 -23.90 0.94
CA ARG A 264 18.61 -23.75 0.33
C ARG A 264 17.66 -22.82 1.10
N PRO A 265 17.46 -22.97 2.44
CA PRO A 265 16.60 -22.04 3.17
C PRO A 265 17.15 -20.60 3.15
N ARG A 266 18.47 -20.41 3.18
CA ARG A 266 19.09 -19.08 3.07
C ARG A 266 18.83 -18.44 1.69
N ASP A 267 19.00 -19.19 0.62
CA ASP A 267 18.75 -18.70 -0.74
C ASP A 267 17.28 -18.31 -0.94
N LEU A 268 16.35 -19.10 -0.42
CA LEU A 268 14.92 -18.79 -0.45
C LEU A 268 14.58 -17.57 0.42
N TYR A 269 15.18 -17.44 1.59
CA TYR A 269 15.03 -16.24 2.42
C TYR A 269 15.53 -14.97 1.70
N LEU A 270 16.68 -15.03 1.02
CA LEU A 270 17.18 -13.91 0.22
C LEU A 270 16.26 -13.56 -0.95
N LYS A 271 15.68 -14.57 -1.62
CA LYS A 271 14.64 -14.36 -2.64
C LYS A 271 13.38 -13.71 -2.06
N ALA A 272 13.00 -14.07 -0.83
CA ALA A 272 11.89 -13.45 -0.14
C ALA A 272 12.16 -11.95 0.10
N LEU A 273 13.35 -11.61 0.62
CA LEU A 273 13.77 -10.23 0.81
C LEU A 273 13.76 -9.42 -0.48
N HIS A 274 14.38 -9.93 -1.54
CA HIS A 274 14.43 -9.25 -2.83
C HIS A 274 13.04 -9.04 -3.45
N SER A 275 12.15 -10.02 -3.33
CA SER A 275 10.77 -9.91 -3.81
C SER A 275 10.00 -8.80 -3.08
N ASN A 276 10.23 -8.65 -1.77
CA ASN A 276 9.58 -7.62 -0.97
C ASN A 276 10.00 -6.19 -1.35
N ILE A 277 11.24 -5.99 -1.83
CA ILE A 277 11.74 -4.67 -2.25
C ILE A 277 10.93 -4.14 -3.45
N GLY A 278 10.54 -5.03 -4.38
CA GLY A 278 9.71 -4.69 -5.53
C GLY A 278 8.22 -4.53 -5.22
N GLY A 279 7.82 -4.61 -3.95
CA GLY A 279 6.41 -4.62 -3.55
C GLY A 279 5.70 -5.93 -3.87
N ASN A 280 6.42 -7.00 -4.22
CA ASN A 280 5.86 -8.31 -4.51
C ASN A 280 5.72 -9.13 -3.22
N VAL A 281 4.59 -8.91 -2.55
CA VAL A 281 4.24 -9.45 -1.24
C VAL A 281 3.96 -10.95 -1.32
N LEU A 282 3.25 -11.43 -2.33
CA LEU A 282 2.92 -12.86 -2.46
C LEU A 282 4.16 -13.69 -2.78
N ALA A 283 5.05 -13.20 -3.64
CA ALA A 283 6.32 -13.88 -3.90
C ALA A 283 7.16 -13.95 -2.62
N SER A 284 7.31 -12.81 -1.93
CA SER A 284 8.05 -12.76 -0.67
C SER A 284 7.50 -13.74 0.37
N GLN A 285 6.17 -13.81 0.50
CA GLN A 285 5.49 -14.75 1.38
C GLN A 285 5.74 -16.21 0.99
N ALA A 286 5.59 -16.57 -0.29
CA ALA A 286 5.79 -17.95 -0.75
C ALA A 286 7.21 -18.44 -0.45
N TYR A 287 8.22 -17.62 -0.78
CA TYR A 287 9.61 -17.94 -0.47
C TYR A 287 9.88 -18.02 1.04
N LEU A 288 9.32 -17.09 1.83
CA LEU A 288 9.47 -17.07 3.29
C LEU A 288 8.90 -18.32 3.95
N VAL A 289 7.68 -18.73 3.57
CA VAL A 289 7.00 -19.91 4.15
C VAL A 289 7.83 -21.16 3.90
N ILE A 290 8.31 -21.36 2.68
CA ILE A 290 9.13 -22.54 2.33
C ILE A 290 10.48 -22.48 3.05
N ALA A 291 11.12 -21.31 3.09
CA ALA A 291 12.37 -21.13 3.83
C ALA A 291 12.19 -21.48 5.33
N ALA A 292 11.09 -21.03 5.93
CA ALA A 292 10.77 -21.31 7.33
C ALA A 292 10.52 -22.81 7.59
N ILE A 293 9.78 -23.49 6.73
CA ILE A 293 9.57 -24.96 6.83
C ILE A 293 10.89 -25.72 6.70
N LEU A 294 11.76 -25.31 5.77
CA LEU A 294 13.09 -25.91 5.62
C LEU A 294 13.99 -25.67 6.83
N VAL A 295 13.98 -24.47 7.41
CA VAL A 295 14.71 -24.17 8.65
C VAL A 295 14.19 -25.05 9.79
N GLN A 296 12.87 -25.22 9.91
CA GLN A 296 12.28 -26.12 10.89
C GLN A 296 12.80 -27.56 10.71
N TYR A 297 12.75 -28.10 9.50
CA TYR A 297 13.15 -29.49 9.22
C TYR A 297 14.64 -29.72 9.50
N ASN A 298 15.48 -28.77 9.10
CA ASN A 298 16.93 -28.84 9.32
C ASN A 298 17.29 -28.70 10.80
N ALA A 299 16.61 -27.83 11.54
CA ALA A 299 16.78 -27.68 12.97
C ALA A 299 16.37 -28.96 13.72
N GLU A 300 15.24 -29.57 13.36
CA GLU A 300 14.82 -30.85 13.96
C GLU A 300 15.83 -31.98 13.70
N ALA A 301 16.40 -32.05 12.48
CA ALA A 301 17.45 -33.01 12.17
C ALA A 301 18.71 -32.79 13.04
N LEU A 302 19.10 -31.54 13.26
CA LEU A 302 20.23 -31.17 14.12
C LEU A 302 19.93 -31.46 15.60
N ALA A 303 18.71 -31.21 16.07
CA ALA A 303 18.28 -31.53 17.43
C ALA A 303 18.31 -33.04 17.67
N ALA A 304 17.81 -33.83 16.72
CA ALA A 304 17.85 -35.28 16.80
C ALA A 304 19.29 -35.82 16.88
N TYR A 305 20.22 -35.22 16.14
CA TYR A 305 21.65 -35.51 16.29
C TYR A 305 22.17 -35.13 17.69
N ALA A 306 21.86 -33.92 18.18
CA ALA A 306 22.33 -33.44 19.48
C ALA A 306 21.81 -34.30 20.66
N GLU A 307 20.57 -34.79 20.58
CA GLU A 307 19.99 -35.72 21.56
C GLU A 307 20.71 -37.08 21.57
N ARG A 308 21.07 -37.59 20.39
CA ARG A 308 21.68 -38.92 20.23
C ARG A 308 23.19 -38.95 20.48
N SER A 309 23.89 -37.87 20.14
CA SER A 309 25.34 -37.72 20.32
C SER A 309 25.75 -37.36 21.74
N GLY A 310 24.81 -37.24 22.69
CA GLY A 310 25.10 -36.85 24.07
C GLY A 310 25.64 -35.42 24.20
N ALA A 311 25.56 -34.59 23.15
CA ALA A 311 26.07 -33.21 23.10
C ALA A 311 25.37 -32.24 24.09
N GLY A 312 24.36 -32.73 24.81
CA GLY A 312 23.72 -32.09 25.94
C GLY A 312 22.29 -31.66 25.61
N ALA A 313 21.34 -32.01 26.47
CA ALA A 313 19.92 -31.66 26.34
C ALA A 313 19.69 -30.14 26.17
N GLY A 314 20.58 -29.30 26.72
CA GLY A 314 20.51 -27.84 26.55
C GLY A 314 20.67 -27.36 25.10
N ILE A 315 21.49 -28.02 24.28
CA ILE A 315 21.65 -27.66 22.86
C ILE A 315 20.43 -28.11 22.06
N ALA A 316 19.95 -29.34 22.29
CA ALA A 316 18.73 -29.83 21.66
C ALA A 316 17.54 -28.91 21.92
N VAL A 317 17.35 -28.46 23.17
CA VAL A 317 16.26 -27.54 23.54
C VAL A 317 16.37 -26.20 22.80
N LYS A 318 17.58 -25.63 22.67
CA LYS A 318 17.77 -24.38 21.92
C LYS A 318 17.42 -24.55 20.44
N VAL A 319 17.90 -25.63 19.81
CA VAL A 319 17.62 -25.90 18.39
C VAL A 319 16.13 -26.20 18.15
N LEU A 320 15.46 -26.91 19.07
CA LEU A 320 14.01 -27.14 19.00
C LEU A 320 13.21 -25.83 19.17
N LYS A 321 13.71 -24.86 19.95
CA LYS A 321 13.10 -23.54 20.04
C LYS A 321 13.13 -22.81 18.69
N VAL A 322 14.25 -22.88 17.97
CA VAL A 322 14.38 -22.34 16.60
C VAL A 322 13.38 -23.03 15.68
N ALA A 323 13.29 -24.36 15.71
CA ALA A 323 12.35 -25.14 14.90
C ALA A 323 10.90 -24.70 15.14
N LYS A 324 10.53 -24.50 16.41
CA LYS A 324 9.21 -23.99 16.81
C LYS A 324 8.95 -22.59 16.27
N THR A 325 9.91 -21.67 16.41
CA THR A 325 9.75 -20.31 15.87
C THR A 325 9.59 -20.33 14.35
N ALA A 326 10.38 -21.12 13.63
CA ALA A 326 10.28 -21.24 12.18
C ALA A 326 8.91 -21.81 11.74
N GLY A 327 8.37 -22.79 12.46
CA GLY A 327 7.00 -23.26 12.23
C GLY A 327 5.95 -22.17 12.40
N GLN A 328 6.09 -21.29 13.40
CA GLN A 328 5.20 -20.15 13.60
C GLN A 328 5.31 -19.09 12.49
N VAL A 329 6.52 -18.81 12.01
CA VAL A 329 6.77 -17.93 10.85
C VAL A 329 6.00 -18.44 9.63
N ALA A 330 6.08 -19.75 9.36
CA ALA A 330 5.38 -20.39 8.25
C ALA A 330 3.84 -20.29 8.41
N GLU A 331 3.30 -20.51 9.61
CA GLU A 331 1.88 -20.35 9.89
C GLU A 331 1.39 -18.92 9.66
N VAL A 332 2.12 -17.92 10.16
CA VAL A 332 1.76 -16.51 9.97
C VAL A 332 1.80 -16.16 8.49
N GLY A 333 2.82 -16.60 7.74
CA GLY A 333 2.92 -16.40 6.30
C GLY A 333 1.72 -16.97 5.53
N LEU A 334 1.22 -18.16 5.91
CA LEU A 334 0.02 -18.75 5.30
C LEU A 334 -1.28 -18.05 5.69
N VAL A 335 -1.38 -17.50 6.89
CA VAL A 335 -2.58 -16.74 7.30
C VAL A 335 -2.71 -15.46 6.47
N LEU A 336 -1.59 -14.80 6.15
CA LEU A 336 -1.59 -13.59 5.32
C LEU A 336 -2.12 -13.82 3.90
N THR A 337 -2.08 -15.05 3.38
CA THR A 337 -2.63 -15.39 2.05
C THR A 337 -4.09 -15.85 2.09
N GLY A 338 -4.71 -15.93 3.28
CA GLY A 338 -6.05 -16.48 3.46
C GLY A 338 -6.12 -18.03 3.43
N VAL A 339 -5.04 -18.69 3.03
CA VAL A 339 -4.92 -20.16 2.96
C VAL A 339 -4.75 -20.78 4.36
N GLY A 340 -4.24 -20.01 5.34
CA GLY A 340 -3.99 -20.46 6.71
C GLY A 340 -5.21 -20.62 7.63
N VAL A 341 -6.43 -20.28 7.20
CA VAL A 341 -7.66 -20.40 8.03
C VAL A 341 -7.92 -21.86 8.44
N ALA A 342 -7.59 -22.82 7.58
CA ALA A 342 -7.72 -24.25 7.88
C ALA A 342 -6.73 -24.72 8.97
N VAL A 343 -5.52 -24.15 9.05
CA VAL A 343 -4.49 -24.51 10.05
C VAL A 343 -4.95 -24.14 11.46
N ARG A 344 -5.63 -22.99 11.63
CA ARG A 344 -6.21 -22.60 12.94
C ARG A 344 -7.41 -23.44 13.38
N GLY A 345 -8.13 -24.04 12.43
CA GLY A 345 -9.29 -24.90 12.72
C GLY A 345 -8.93 -26.24 13.40
N VAL A 346 -7.69 -26.72 13.25
CA VAL A 346 -7.21 -27.99 13.82
C VAL A 346 -6.91 -27.90 15.32
N ARG A 347 -6.73 -26.69 15.86
CA ARG A 347 -6.42 -26.40 17.28
C ARG A 347 -7.51 -26.83 18.29
N GLY A 348 -8.69 -27.23 17.83
CA GLY A 348 -9.83 -27.66 18.66
C GLY A 348 -9.78 -29.11 19.15
N GLY A 349 -8.80 -29.92 18.73
CA GLY A 349 -8.65 -31.33 19.11
C GLY A 349 -7.38 -31.60 19.96
N ALA A 350 -7.36 -32.71 20.71
CA ALA A 350 -6.36 -33.07 21.72
C ALA A 350 -4.87 -32.77 21.37
N LYS A 351 -4.13 -32.25 22.36
CA LYS A 351 -2.88 -31.47 22.23
C LYS A 351 -1.66 -32.14 21.57
N VAL A 352 -1.58 -33.47 21.45
CA VAL A 352 -0.36 -34.15 20.93
C VAL A 352 -0.56 -34.68 19.50
N THR A 353 -1.78 -35.10 19.13
CA THR A 353 -2.12 -35.46 17.75
C THR A 353 -2.41 -34.23 16.88
N ALA A 354 -2.79 -33.11 17.51
CA ALA A 354 -3.00 -31.83 16.85
C ALA A 354 -1.72 -31.28 16.21
N GLU A 355 -0.55 -31.36 16.86
CA GLU A 355 0.67 -30.71 16.37
C GLU A 355 1.24 -31.36 15.09
N VAL A 356 1.16 -32.70 14.99
CA VAL A 356 1.57 -33.46 13.78
C VAL A 356 0.56 -33.25 12.65
N ALA A 357 -0.73 -33.17 12.97
CA ALA A 357 -1.78 -32.88 11.99
C ALA A 357 -1.69 -31.45 11.47
N GLU A 358 -1.48 -30.46 12.34
CA GLU A 358 -1.25 -29.05 12.02
C GLU A 358 -0.06 -28.88 11.09
N ARG A 359 1.04 -29.59 11.35
CA ARG A 359 2.22 -29.60 10.47
C ARG A 359 1.92 -30.12 9.08
N LYS A 360 1.25 -31.27 8.95
CA LYS A 360 0.88 -31.82 7.63
C LYS A 360 -0.01 -30.86 6.85
N VAL A 361 -1.03 -30.30 7.51
CA VAL A 361 -1.93 -29.32 6.87
C VAL A 361 -1.15 -28.07 6.46
N ARG A 362 -0.23 -27.56 7.30
CA ARG A 362 0.63 -26.43 6.97
C ARG A 362 1.51 -26.72 5.75
N ASP A 363 2.14 -27.89 5.70
CA ASP A 363 3.03 -28.28 4.61
C ASP A 363 2.25 -28.44 3.30
N GLU A 364 1.07 -29.07 3.33
CA GLU A 364 0.16 -29.17 2.18
C GLU A 364 -0.31 -27.79 1.68
N MET A 365 -0.63 -26.88 2.59
CA MET A 365 -1.04 -25.52 2.24
C MET A 365 0.13 -24.71 1.66
N ALA A 366 1.34 -24.90 2.18
CA ALA A 366 2.54 -24.28 1.65
C ALA A 366 2.89 -24.81 0.25
N GLU A 367 2.74 -26.12 0.01
CA GLU A 367 2.89 -26.71 -1.33
C GLU A 367 1.83 -26.18 -2.31
N LYS A 368 0.57 -26.05 -1.88
CA LYS A 368 -0.48 -25.45 -2.73
C LYS A 368 -0.15 -24.00 -3.10
N LEU A 369 0.23 -23.19 -2.11
CA LEU A 369 0.65 -21.80 -2.34
C LEU A 369 1.84 -21.74 -3.32
N ALA A 370 2.84 -22.58 -3.11
CA ALA A 370 4.02 -22.69 -3.96
C ALA A 370 3.65 -23.07 -5.41
N HIS A 371 2.77 -24.06 -5.59
CA HIS A 371 2.31 -24.51 -6.90
C HIS A 371 1.50 -23.45 -7.63
N GLU A 372 0.59 -22.76 -6.95
CA GLU A 372 -0.20 -21.67 -7.52
C GLU A 372 0.69 -20.52 -7.96
N TYR A 373 1.65 -20.12 -7.11
CA TYR A 373 2.62 -19.08 -7.43
C TYR A 373 3.52 -19.48 -8.61
N ALA A 374 4.05 -20.71 -8.61
CA ALA A 374 4.90 -21.23 -9.68
C ALA A 374 4.17 -21.25 -11.03
N LYS A 375 2.92 -21.76 -11.03
CA LYS A 375 2.07 -21.82 -12.23
C LYS A 375 1.77 -20.43 -12.79
N LYS A 376 1.48 -19.45 -11.93
CA LYS A 376 1.15 -18.09 -12.34
C LYS A 376 2.34 -17.34 -12.95
N ASN A 377 3.57 -17.65 -12.51
CA ASN A 377 4.78 -16.92 -12.90
C ASN A 377 5.73 -17.71 -13.82
N GLY A 378 5.35 -18.92 -14.27
CA GLY A 378 6.19 -19.75 -15.14
C GLY A 378 7.48 -20.26 -14.48
N ILE A 379 7.50 -20.34 -13.15
CA ILE A 379 8.66 -20.80 -12.37
C ILE A 379 8.59 -22.33 -12.25
N SER A 380 9.76 -22.99 -12.22
CA SER A 380 9.81 -24.44 -11.98
C SER A 380 9.29 -24.77 -10.57
N ALA A 381 8.27 -25.63 -10.49
CA ALA A 381 7.72 -26.10 -9.22
C ALA A 381 8.77 -26.81 -8.34
N ALA A 382 9.83 -27.36 -8.93
CA ALA A 382 10.94 -27.99 -8.22
C ALA A 382 11.76 -27.00 -7.37
N GLU A 383 11.76 -25.72 -7.74
CA GLU A 383 12.46 -24.68 -6.99
C GLU A 383 11.81 -24.41 -5.62
N LEU A 384 10.47 -24.48 -5.60
CA LEU A 384 9.62 -24.20 -4.44
C LEU A 384 9.09 -25.47 -3.75
N SER A 385 9.58 -26.65 -4.14
CA SER A 385 9.17 -27.92 -3.54
C SER A 385 9.65 -28.04 -2.09
N ILE A 386 8.78 -28.49 -1.19
CA ILE A 386 9.16 -28.83 0.17
C ILE A 386 9.71 -30.27 0.17
N PRO A 387 10.99 -30.52 0.47
CA PRO A 387 11.49 -31.88 0.62
C PRO A 387 10.81 -32.53 1.82
N LYS A 388 10.29 -33.76 1.67
CA LYS A 388 9.63 -34.49 2.75
C LYS A 388 10.57 -34.61 3.96
N HIS A 389 10.08 -34.28 5.15
CA HIS A 389 10.82 -34.52 6.38
C HIS A 389 11.06 -36.02 6.57
N VAL A 390 12.32 -36.45 6.53
CA VAL A 390 12.72 -37.83 6.83
C VAL A 390 13.27 -37.88 8.24
N PRO A 391 12.56 -38.48 9.21
CA PRO A 391 13.11 -38.66 10.55
C PRO A 391 14.31 -39.61 10.48
N GLN A 392 15.41 -39.22 11.12
CA GLN A 392 16.62 -40.06 11.21
C GLN A 392 16.26 -41.41 11.87
N PRO A 393 16.69 -42.56 11.31
CA PRO A 393 16.37 -43.88 11.87
C PRO A 393 16.82 -43.95 13.33
N LYS A 394 15.98 -44.47 14.24
CA LYS A 394 16.37 -44.61 15.66
C LYS A 394 17.63 -45.48 15.73
N GLY A 395 18.69 -44.98 16.36
CA GLY A 395 19.93 -45.73 16.55
C GLY A 395 19.64 -47.10 17.16
N SER A 396 20.35 -48.13 16.72
CA SER A 396 20.20 -49.48 17.25
C SER A 396 20.51 -49.46 18.75
N ILE A 397 19.57 -49.97 19.56
CA ILE A 397 19.81 -50.28 20.97
C ILE A 397 20.78 -51.47 21.02
N ALA A 398 22.06 -51.24 20.73
CA ALA A 398 23.13 -52.20 20.88
C ALA A 398 23.64 -52.16 22.33
N GLY A 399 22.71 -52.37 23.26
CA GLY A 399 22.96 -52.36 24.70
C GLY A 399 22.24 -53.52 25.38
N ASN A 400 22.12 -54.67 24.74
CA ASN A 400 21.91 -55.98 25.38
C ASN A 400 21.78 -57.09 24.34
N ARG A 401 22.91 -57.60 23.85
CA ARG A 401 23.00 -58.99 23.36
C ARG A 401 24.47 -59.42 23.35
N LYS A 402 24.81 -60.30 24.31
CA LYS A 402 26.04 -61.09 24.28
C LYS A 402 26.08 -61.91 22.98
N GLY A 403 27.22 -61.84 22.31
CA GLY A 403 27.75 -62.94 21.49
C GLY A 403 27.54 -62.82 19.98
N GLY A 404 28.63 -63.09 19.24
CA GLY A 404 28.58 -63.62 17.88
C GLY A 404 29.02 -62.64 16.80
N TYR A 405 30.21 -62.87 16.26
CA TYR A 405 30.65 -62.35 14.97
C TYR A 405 29.62 -62.66 13.87
N SER A 406 29.32 -61.68 13.02
CA SER A 406 29.04 -61.94 11.60
C SER A 406 29.28 -60.68 10.75
N SER A 407 30.31 -60.76 9.92
CA SER A 407 30.45 -60.04 8.66
C SER A 407 29.23 -60.29 7.77
N GLY A 408 28.65 -59.23 7.19
CA GLY A 408 27.52 -59.37 6.28
C GLY A 408 27.12 -58.04 5.66
N ALA A 409 27.29 -57.96 4.34
CA ALA A 409 27.09 -56.81 3.49
C ALA A 409 25.61 -56.38 3.33
N GLY A 410 25.41 -55.17 2.81
CA GLY A 410 24.12 -54.68 2.29
C GLY A 410 24.16 -53.18 1.98
N THR A 411 24.87 -52.76 0.94
CA THR A 411 24.30 -52.29 -0.35
C THR A 411 23.27 -51.15 -0.25
N GLY A 412 23.62 -49.99 -0.84
CA GLY A 412 22.67 -49.23 -1.66
C GLY A 412 22.35 -47.81 -1.19
N TRP A 413 23.21 -46.84 -1.52
CA TRP A 413 22.76 -45.48 -1.79
C TRP A 413 22.13 -45.46 -3.20
N SER A 414 20.80 -45.45 -3.28
CA SER A 414 20.11 -45.04 -4.50
C SER A 414 19.83 -43.54 -4.44
N LYS A 415 20.53 -42.80 -5.31
CA LYS A 415 20.15 -41.45 -5.77
C LYS A 415 18.65 -41.44 -6.12
N TRP A 416 17.91 -40.42 -5.69
CA TRP A 416 16.99 -39.57 -6.45
C TRP A 416 16.57 -38.40 -5.55
#